data_AF-A0A2X2W5P6-F1
#
_entry.id   AF-A0A2X2W5P6-F1
#
_cell.length_a   1.000
_cell.length_b   1.000
_cell.length_c   1.000
_cell.angle_alpha   90.00
_cell.angle_beta   90.00
_cell.angle_gamma   90.00
#
_symmetry.space_group_name_H-M   'P 1'
#
loop_
_entity.id
_entity.type
_entity.pdbx_description
1 polymer ?
#
loop_
_entity_poly.entity_id
_entity_poly.type
_entity_poly.pdbx_seq_one_letter_code
_entity_poly.pdbx_strand_id
1 'polypeptide(L)'
;MGVNLPIRRIIFMDIKKFDGSEIRYLNSQEVKQIAGRAGRKGIYEIGYVASYGNTQNFIKEMIDIEDRIIEEAVVGPTEAILKIKGLPLREKLAIWSTDKEKVPYYRKMDISEYIVVLDSIKFYKLEEKIQWQLLKIPFDVGNSDIMSAFLNYMDEVFIAKRKDLSKPKYPFKSLYELETYYQKINLYYSFSKALKLPFDEEWVYEERLKVSEDINNILVRI
;
A
#
# COMPACT_ATOMS: atom_id res chain seq x y z
N MET A 1 0.84 11.94 1.96
CA MET A 1 1.10 13.37 1.65
C MET A 1 0.41 13.68 0.33
N GLY A 2 -0.35 14.78 0.18
CA GLY A 2 -0.97 15.09 -1.11
C GLY A 2 -2.19 16.01 -1.11
N VAL A 3 -2.77 16.31 0.06
CA VAL A 3 -3.93 17.23 0.16
C VAL A 3 -3.48 18.59 0.65
N ASN A 4 -3.90 19.66 -0.04
CA ASN A 4 -3.57 21.03 0.30
C ASN A 4 -4.59 21.65 1.25
N LEU A 5 -4.48 21.36 2.54
CA LEU A 5 -5.38 21.88 3.57
C LEU A 5 -4.78 23.13 4.24
N PRO A 6 -5.48 24.27 4.29
CA PRO A 6 -5.06 25.42 5.09
C PRO A 6 -5.35 25.13 6.57
N ILE A 7 -4.37 24.62 7.32
CA ILE A 7 -4.55 24.23 8.73
C ILE A 7 -3.90 25.27 9.63
N ARG A 8 -4.66 25.86 10.55
CA ARG A 8 -4.15 26.82 11.54
C ARG A 8 -3.48 26.14 12.74
N ARG A 9 -4.07 25.03 13.19
CA ARG A 9 -3.62 24.29 14.37
C ARG A 9 -3.76 22.79 14.16
N ILE A 10 -2.75 22.05 14.57
CA ILE A 10 -2.77 20.59 14.69
C ILE A 10 -2.91 20.23 16.17
N ILE A 11 -3.76 19.25 16.48
CA ILE A 11 -3.91 18.68 17.82
C ILE A 11 -3.67 17.18 17.71
N PHE A 12 -2.58 16.69 18.31
CA PHE A 12 -2.30 15.26 18.41
C PHE A 12 -3.21 14.65 19.47
N MET A 13 -4.12 13.77 19.05
CA MET A 13 -5.02 13.06 19.97
C MET A 13 -4.32 11.88 20.66
N ASP A 14 -3.34 11.28 19.99
CA ASP A 14 -2.50 10.20 20.51
C ASP A 14 -1.05 10.38 19.99
N ILE A 15 -0.10 9.79 20.69
CA ILE A 15 1.33 9.74 20.37
C ILE A 15 1.79 8.35 19.92
N LYS A 16 0.86 7.38 19.87
CA LYS A 16 1.10 6.03 19.38
C LYS A 16 0.30 5.75 18.11
N LYS A 17 0.81 4.84 17.28
CA LYS A 17 0.15 4.32 16.08
C LYS A 17 0.37 2.83 15.97
N PHE A 18 -0.58 2.14 15.35
CA PHE A 18 -0.38 0.79 14.85
C PHE A 18 0.33 0.85 13.49
N ASP A 19 1.39 0.06 13.29
CA ASP A 19 2.14 0.02 12.03
C ASP A 19 1.98 -1.29 11.25
N GLY A 20 1.00 -2.12 11.64
CA GLY A 20 0.70 -3.40 11.01
C GLY A 20 1.07 -4.60 11.89
N SER A 21 1.99 -4.43 12.84
CA SER A 21 2.42 -5.49 13.77
C SER A 21 2.19 -5.10 15.23
N GLU A 22 2.55 -3.88 15.62
CA GLU A 22 2.45 -3.43 17.00
C GLU A 22 2.01 -1.97 17.13
N ILE A 23 1.61 -1.61 18.35
CA ILE A 23 1.34 -0.22 18.70
C ILE A 23 2.64 0.39 19.21
N ARG A 24 3.22 1.31 18.42
CA ARG A 24 4.47 2.00 18.75
C ARG A 24 4.30 3.51 18.82
N TYR A 25 5.25 4.20 19.44
CA TYR A 25 5.29 5.66 19.44
C TYR A 25 5.56 6.24 18.04
N LEU A 26 5.04 7.44 17.79
CA LEU A 26 5.38 8.23 16.62
C LEU A 26 6.86 8.60 16.65
N ASN A 27 7.53 8.49 15.50
CA ASN A 27 8.90 8.95 15.38
C ASN A 27 8.98 10.47 15.11
N SER A 28 10.16 11.06 15.29
CA SER A 28 10.38 12.51 15.08
C SER A 28 9.94 12.99 13.69
N GLN A 29 10.24 12.23 12.64
CA GLN A 29 9.85 12.59 11.27
C GLN A 29 8.33 12.56 11.07
N GLU A 30 7.62 11.57 11.62
CA GLU A 30 6.16 11.48 11.61
C GLU A 30 5.55 12.69 12.32
N VAL A 31 6.05 13.04 13.52
CA VAL A 31 5.59 14.21 14.28
C VAL A 31 5.84 15.49 13.50
N LYS A 32 7.05 15.73 12.99
CA LYS A 32 7.40 16.93 12.21
C LYS A 32 6.57 17.05 10.93
N GLN A 33 6.34 15.94 10.21
CA GLN A 33 5.52 15.95 9.00
C GLN A 33 4.06 16.31 9.26
N ILE A 34 3.50 15.84 10.38
CA ILE A 34 2.12 16.15 10.78
C ILE A 34 2.06 17.58 11.31
N ALA A 35 2.95 17.95 12.24
CA ALA A 35 3.05 19.29 12.83
C ALA A 35 3.27 20.39 11.78
N GLY A 36 4.13 20.14 10.79
CA GLY A 36 4.43 21.06 9.69
C GLY A 36 3.27 21.31 8.73
N ARG A 37 2.13 20.63 8.90
CA ARG A 37 0.88 20.99 8.22
C ARG A 37 0.21 22.22 8.84
N ALA A 38 0.53 22.56 10.09
CA ALA A 38 0.02 23.77 10.73
C ALA A 38 0.77 25.00 10.23
N GLY A 39 0.02 26.06 9.92
CA GLY A 39 0.56 27.29 9.37
C GLY A 39 0.62 27.23 7.85
N ARG A 40 0.32 28.37 7.22
CA ARG A 40 0.37 28.56 5.78
C ARG A 40 0.63 30.02 5.46
N LYS A 41 1.77 30.29 4.84
CA LYS A 41 2.14 31.63 4.38
C LYS A 41 1.02 32.24 3.54
N GLY A 42 0.61 33.45 3.87
CA GLY A 42 -0.50 34.20 3.26
C GLY A 42 -1.89 33.91 3.84
N ILE A 43 -2.05 32.94 4.76
CA ILE A 43 -3.35 32.63 5.40
C ILE A 43 -3.20 32.55 6.93
N TYR A 44 -2.30 31.69 7.40
CA TYR A 44 -1.96 31.50 8.81
C TYR A 44 -0.43 31.60 8.94
N GLU A 45 0.10 32.81 9.11
CA GLU A 45 1.56 33.02 9.23
C GLU A 45 2.21 32.22 10.36
N ILE A 46 1.43 31.95 11.42
CA ILE A 46 1.87 31.14 12.57
C ILE A 46 1.00 29.89 12.66
N GLY A 47 1.64 28.72 12.63
CA GLY A 47 1.02 27.43 12.92
C GLY A 47 1.14 27.07 14.39
N TYR A 48 0.07 26.48 14.96
CA TYR A 48 0.09 26.00 16.34
C TYR A 48 0.04 24.47 16.38
N VAL A 49 0.76 23.88 17.33
CA VAL A 49 0.72 22.44 17.59
C VAL A 49 0.38 22.24 19.06
N ALA A 50 -0.60 21.39 19.32
CA ALA A 50 -0.99 20.97 20.66
C ALA A 50 -1.14 19.45 20.71
N SER A 51 -1.26 18.89 21.92
CA SER A 51 -1.57 17.49 22.11
C SER A 51 -2.57 17.32 23.25
N TYR A 52 -3.36 16.24 23.17
CA TYR A 52 -4.34 15.86 24.18
C TYR A 52 -3.66 15.13 25.35
N GLY A 53 -4.24 15.28 26.55
CA GLY A 53 -3.69 14.71 27.78
C GLY A 53 -2.36 15.35 28.19
N ASN A 54 -1.45 14.56 28.77
CA ASN A 54 -0.15 15.02 29.26
C ASN A 54 1.00 14.57 28.34
N THR A 55 0.88 14.82 27.04
CA THR A 55 1.81 14.32 26.00
C THR A 55 2.64 15.42 25.33
N GLN A 56 2.54 16.67 25.81
CA GLN A 56 3.14 17.84 25.17
C GLN A 56 4.67 17.77 25.16
N ASN A 57 5.27 17.27 26.26
CA ASN A 57 6.73 17.12 26.36
C ASN A 57 7.25 16.16 25.29
N PHE A 58 6.57 15.03 25.07
CA PHE A 58 6.93 14.08 24.02
C PHE A 58 6.87 14.72 22.63
N ILE A 59 5.79 15.45 22.31
CA ILE A 59 5.65 16.12 21.00
C ILE A 59 6.74 17.17 20.81
N LYS A 60 7.04 17.95 21.85
CA LYS A 60 8.09 18.96 21.82
C LYS A 60 9.46 18.33 21.57
N GLU A 61 9.81 17.29 22.32
CA GLU A 61 11.06 16.54 22.13
C GLU A 61 11.17 15.99 20.70
N MET A 62 10.10 15.41 20.15
CA MET A 62 10.09 14.89 18.78
C MET A 62 10.24 15.96 17.70
N ILE A 63 9.77 17.19 17.95
CA ILE A 63 9.97 18.33 17.04
C ILE A 63 11.40 18.85 17.13
N ASP A 64 11.96 18.92 18.34
CA ASP A 64 13.28 19.50 18.61
C ASP A 64 14.45 18.55 18.25
N ILE A 65 14.20 17.24 18.19
CA ILE A 65 15.21 16.24 17.74
C ILE A 65 15.71 16.58 16.34
N GLU A 66 17.03 16.58 16.13
CA GLU A 66 17.63 16.75 14.80
C GLU A 66 17.33 15.56 13.88
N ASP A 67 17.09 15.84 12.60
CA ASP A 67 16.81 14.81 11.62
C ASP A 67 18.06 13.96 11.37
N ARG A 68 17.93 12.66 11.54
CA ARG A 68 19.00 11.72 11.20
C ARG A 68 19.26 11.77 9.70
N ILE A 69 20.54 11.79 9.34
CA ILE A 69 20.98 11.66 7.95
C ILE A 69 20.57 10.27 7.46
N ILE A 70 19.98 10.20 6.27
CA ILE A 70 19.67 8.93 5.62
C ILE A 70 20.97 8.37 5.04
N GLU A 71 21.40 7.22 5.55
CA GLU A 71 22.68 6.59 5.18
C GLU A 71 22.53 5.54 4.07
N GLU A 72 21.32 5.01 3.89
CA GLU A 72 21.06 3.88 2.99
C GLU A 72 19.86 4.13 2.06
N ALA A 73 19.98 3.68 0.82
CA ALA A 73 18.88 3.58 -0.14
C ALA A 73 18.38 2.13 -0.24
N VAL A 74 17.08 1.96 -0.51
CA VAL A 74 16.47 0.63 -0.67
C VAL A 74 16.62 0.16 -2.11
N VAL A 75 17.12 -1.06 -2.30
CA VAL A 75 17.20 -1.71 -3.62
C VAL A 75 16.28 -2.92 -3.64
N GLY A 76 15.38 -2.95 -4.62
CA GLY A 76 14.50 -4.09 -4.88
C GLY A 76 15.07 -5.10 -5.87
N PRO A 77 14.54 -6.33 -5.91
CA PRO A 77 14.94 -7.31 -6.90
C PRO A 77 14.52 -6.86 -8.31
N THR A 78 15.34 -7.19 -9.30
CA THR A 78 15.09 -6.84 -10.71
C THR A 78 14.73 -8.08 -11.52
N GLU A 79 14.22 -7.88 -12.75
CA GLU A 79 13.94 -8.97 -13.69
C GLU A 79 15.17 -9.82 -14.04
N ALA A 80 16.39 -9.33 -13.75
CA ALA A 80 17.61 -10.12 -13.92
C ALA A 80 17.58 -11.44 -13.12
N ILE A 81 16.82 -11.48 -12.02
CA ILE A 81 16.65 -12.68 -11.21
C ILE A 81 16.03 -13.84 -12.00
N LEU A 82 15.20 -13.55 -13.00
CA LEU A 82 14.56 -14.55 -13.86
C LEU A 82 15.57 -15.28 -14.76
N LYS A 83 16.75 -14.69 -15.01
CA LYS A 83 17.79 -15.30 -15.85
C LYS A 83 18.53 -16.44 -15.15
N ILE A 84 18.47 -16.50 -13.82
CA ILE A 84 19.11 -17.55 -13.02
C ILE A 84 18.37 -18.86 -13.28
N LYS A 85 19.07 -19.90 -13.74
CA LYS A 85 18.47 -21.20 -14.04
C LYS A 85 18.57 -22.15 -12.85
N GLY A 86 17.68 -23.15 -12.81
CA GLY A 86 17.78 -24.28 -11.89
C GLY A 86 17.11 -24.12 -10.53
N LEU A 87 16.51 -22.96 -10.24
CA LEU A 87 15.73 -22.70 -9.02
C LEU A 87 14.37 -22.08 -9.39
N PRO A 88 13.30 -22.27 -8.62
CA PRO A 88 12.05 -21.52 -8.73
C PRO A 88 12.20 -20.06 -8.27
N LEU A 89 11.41 -19.13 -8.83
CA LEU A 89 11.43 -17.70 -8.48
C LEU A 89 11.39 -17.41 -6.97
N ARG A 90 10.54 -18.12 -6.22
CA ARG A 90 10.44 -17.98 -4.76
C ARG A 90 11.78 -18.21 -4.07
N GLU A 91 12.49 -19.28 -4.44
CA GLU A 91 13.80 -19.62 -3.87
C GLU A 91 14.85 -18.61 -4.30
N LYS A 92 14.82 -18.15 -5.56
CA LYS A 92 15.72 -17.08 -6.03
C LYS A 92 15.56 -15.81 -5.20
N LEU A 93 14.32 -15.40 -4.92
CA LEU A 93 14.02 -14.23 -4.12
C LEU A 93 14.45 -14.40 -2.65
N ALA A 94 14.25 -15.58 -2.07
CA ALA A 94 14.71 -15.88 -0.71
C ALA A 94 16.25 -15.86 -0.59
N ILE A 95 16.97 -16.36 -1.59
CA ILE A 95 18.43 -16.24 -1.65
C ILE A 95 18.81 -14.77 -1.82
N TRP A 96 18.14 -14.06 -2.73
CA TRP A 96 18.38 -12.65 -2.95
C TRP A 96 18.17 -11.83 -1.68
N SER A 97 17.18 -12.12 -0.83
CA SER A 97 16.96 -11.34 0.39
C SER A 97 17.99 -11.62 1.49
N THR A 98 18.62 -12.80 1.49
CA THR A 98 19.63 -13.19 2.48
C THR A 98 21.05 -12.83 2.07
N ASP A 99 21.32 -12.70 0.77
CA ASP A 99 22.60 -12.22 0.25
C ASP A 99 22.91 -10.82 0.79
N LYS A 100 24.10 -10.62 1.36
CA LYS A 100 24.51 -9.30 1.86
C LYS A 100 24.84 -8.36 0.72
N GLU A 101 24.36 -7.13 0.81
CA GLU A 101 24.72 -6.09 -0.14
C GLU A 101 26.18 -5.69 0.05
N LYS A 102 26.91 -5.54 -1.06
CA LYS A 102 28.36 -5.25 -1.03
C LYS A 102 28.64 -3.78 -0.80
N VAL A 103 27.70 -2.93 -1.19
CA VAL A 103 27.79 -1.48 -1.08
C VAL A 103 27.10 -1.04 0.22
N PRO A 104 27.80 -0.36 1.13
CA PRO A 104 27.28 -0.06 2.46
C PRO A 104 26.12 0.94 2.49
N TYR A 105 25.89 1.68 1.40
CA TYR A 105 24.80 2.65 1.29
C TYR A 105 23.53 2.07 0.67
N TYR A 106 23.44 0.75 0.53
CA TYR A 106 22.26 0.07 0.01
C TYR A 106 21.79 -1.02 0.97
N ARG A 107 20.49 -1.00 1.25
CA ARG A 107 19.80 -2.07 1.97
C ARG A 107 18.78 -2.75 1.06
N LYS A 108 18.55 -4.04 1.27
CA LYS A 108 17.58 -4.79 0.46
C LYS A 108 16.15 -4.46 0.86
N MET A 109 15.30 -4.39 -0.16
CA MET A 109 13.85 -4.29 0.00
C MET A 109 13.32 -5.51 0.76
N ASP A 110 12.37 -5.29 1.66
CA ASP A 110 11.60 -6.38 2.24
C ASP A 110 10.73 -7.03 1.15
N ILE A 111 10.81 -8.35 1.05
CA ILE A 111 10.09 -9.16 0.05
C ILE A 111 9.06 -10.08 0.70
N SER A 112 8.74 -9.89 1.98
CA SER A 112 7.82 -10.75 2.72
C SER A 112 6.46 -10.90 2.02
N GLU A 113 5.91 -9.79 1.52
CA GLU A 113 4.67 -9.80 0.71
C GLU A 113 4.81 -10.61 -0.59
N TYR A 114 5.97 -10.53 -1.27
CA TYR A 114 6.22 -11.31 -2.48
C TYR A 114 6.24 -12.80 -2.18
N ILE A 115 6.82 -13.21 -1.06
CA ILE A 115 6.84 -14.62 -0.66
C ILE A 115 5.43 -15.11 -0.37
N VAL A 116 4.61 -14.33 0.34
CA VAL A 116 3.19 -14.68 0.61
C VAL A 116 2.44 -14.89 -0.70
N VAL A 117 2.53 -13.95 -1.65
CA VAL A 117 1.85 -14.08 -2.95
C VAL A 117 2.34 -15.31 -3.72
N LEU A 118 3.65 -15.56 -3.78
CA LEU A 118 4.20 -16.74 -4.46
C LEU A 118 3.76 -18.06 -3.84
N ASP A 119 3.66 -18.11 -2.51
CA ASP A 119 3.18 -19.29 -1.79
C ASP A 119 1.68 -19.52 -2.07
N SER A 120 0.87 -18.46 -2.12
CA SER A 120 -0.55 -18.55 -2.45
C SER A 120 -0.82 -19.01 -3.89
N ILE A 121 0.07 -18.69 -4.84
CA ILE A 121 -0.10 -19.07 -6.26
C ILE A 121 0.69 -20.32 -6.68
N LYS A 122 1.32 -21.03 -5.74
CA LYS A 122 2.17 -22.19 -6.03
C LYS A 122 1.42 -23.30 -6.80
N PHE A 123 0.14 -23.48 -6.52
CA PHE A 123 -0.70 -24.52 -7.14
C PHE A 123 -0.85 -24.36 -8.66
N TYR A 124 -0.84 -23.12 -9.17
CA TYR A 124 -1.09 -22.83 -10.59
C TYR A 124 0.09 -23.19 -11.52
N LYS A 125 1.28 -23.48 -10.97
CA LYS A 125 2.50 -23.86 -11.73
C LYS A 125 2.82 -22.90 -12.89
N LEU A 126 2.70 -21.60 -12.63
CA LEU A 126 2.89 -20.56 -13.64
C LEU A 126 4.36 -20.41 -14.04
N GLU A 127 4.59 -19.95 -15.27
CA GLU A 127 5.91 -19.49 -15.70
C GLU A 127 6.40 -18.33 -14.83
N GLU A 128 7.72 -18.26 -14.58
CA GLU A 128 8.30 -17.24 -13.69
C GLU A 128 8.06 -15.82 -14.17
N LYS A 129 7.95 -15.61 -15.49
CA LYS A 129 7.63 -14.30 -16.06
C LYS A 129 6.24 -13.84 -15.63
N ILE A 130 5.27 -14.74 -15.61
CA ILE A 130 3.90 -14.45 -15.18
C ILE A 130 3.89 -14.22 -13.66
N GLN A 131 4.57 -15.07 -12.89
CA GLN A 131 4.71 -14.88 -11.44
C GLN A 131 5.28 -13.50 -11.12
N TRP A 132 6.34 -13.08 -11.83
CA TRP A 132 6.95 -11.77 -11.67
C TRP A 132 5.98 -10.62 -11.97
N GLN A 133 5.17 -10.74 -13.03
CA GLN A 133 4.15 -9.74 -13.36
C GLN A 133 3.09 -9.64 -12.26
N LEU A 134 2.65 -10.77 -11.70
CA LEU A 134 1.67 -10.82 -10.62
C LEU A 134 2.19 -10.13 -9.35
N LEU A 135 3.49 -10.27 -9.04
CA LEU A 135 4.15 -9.59 -7.91
C LEU A 135 4.17 -8.06 -8.03
N LYS A 136 3.94 -7.51 -9.22
CA LYS A 136 3.90 -6.06 -9.45
C LYS A 136 2.50 -5.48 -9.35
N ILE A 137 1.47 -6.31 -9.14
CA ILE A 137 0.10 -5.84 -8.94
C ILE A 137 0.02 -5.20 -7.55
N PRO A 138 -0.33 -3.90 -7.45
CA PRO A 138 -0.46 -3.24 -6.16
C PRO A 138 -1.78 -3.62 -5.49
N PHE A 139 -1.70 -4.32 -4.37
CA PHE A 139 -2.84 -4.59 -3.49
C PHE A 139 -2.37 -4.86 -2.07
N ASP A 140 -3.30 -4.76 -1.11
CA ASP A 140 -3.03 -5.10 0.28
C ASP A 140 -3.05 -6.62 0.46
N VAL A 141 -1.86 -7.22 0.61
CA VAL A 141 -1.67 -8.66 0.83
C VAL A 141 -2.19 -9.10 2.21
N GLY A 142 -2.23 -8.18 3.18
CA GLY A 142 -2.73 -8.45 4.53
C GLY A 142 -4.26 -8.48 4.61
N ASN A 143 -4.96 -7.89 3.65
CA ASN A 143 -6.42 -7.90 3.60
C ASN A 143 -6.94 -9.20 2.97
N SER A 144 -7.60 -10.04 3.79
CA SER A 144 -8.13 -11.34 3.35
C SER A 144 -9.18 -11.24 2.24
N ASP A 145 -10.00 -10.18 2.22
CA ASP A 145 -11.03 -9.98 1.19
C ASP A 145 -10.41 -9.66 -0.17
N ILE A 146 -9.33 -8.88 -0.16
CA ILE A 146 -8.59 -8.50 -1.38
C ILE A 146 -7.73 -9.67 -1.87
N MET A 147 -7.05 -10.38 -0.98
CA MET A 147 -6.33 -11.61 -1.32
C MET A 147 -7.27 -12.67 -1.93
N SER A 148 -8.46 -12.86 -1.36
CA SER A 148 -9.46 -13.78 -1.90
C SER A 148 -9.92 -13.35 -3.30
N ALA A 149 -10.13 -12.04 -3.52
CA ALA A 149 -10.47 -11.51 -4.83
C ALA A 149 -9.34 -11.74 -5.86
N PHE A 150 -8.08 -11.55 -5.45
CA PHE A 150 -6.91 -11.83 -6.29
C PHE A 150 -6.86 -13.30 -6.72
N LEU A 151 -7.04 -14.24 -5.78
CA LEU A 151 -7.05 -15.67 -6.07
C LEU A 151 -8.25 -16.09 -6.96
N ASN A 152 -9.42 -15.48 -6.78
CA ASN A 152 -10.55 -15.71 -7.69
C ASN A 152 -10.21 -15.30 -9.13
N TYR A 153 -9.50 -14.19 -9.34
CA TYR A 153 -9.02 -13.81 -10.69
C TYR A 153 -7.96 -14.75 -11.22
N MET A 154 -7.10 -15.31 -10.36
CA MET A 154 -6.18 -16.37 -10.75
C MET A 154 -6.93 -17.62 -11.25
N ASP A 155 -7.99 -18.03 -10.57
CA ASP A 155 -8.84 -19.15 -10.99
C ASP A 155 -9.52 -18.88 -12.34
N GLU A 156 -10.09 -17.69 -12.52
CA GLU A 156 -10.74 -17.31 -13.78
C GLU A 156 -9.79 -17.37 -14.98
N VAL A 157 -8.56 -16.90 -14.81
CA VAL A 157 -7.58 -16.80 -15.91
C VAL A 157 -6.85 -18.11 -16.14
N PHE A 158 -6.35 -18.76 -15.09
CA PHE A 158 -5.43 -19.89 -15.22
C PHE A 158 -6.12 -21.25 -15.13
N ILE A 159 -7.29 -21.34 -14.49
CA ILE A 159 -8.08 -22.59 -14.41
C ILE A 159 -9.20 -22.57 -15.44
N ALA A 160 -10.08 -21.55 -15.38
CA ALA A 160 -11.23 -21.44 -16.27
C ALA A 160 -10.88 -20.92 -17.68
N LYS A 161 -9.65 -20.40 -17.88
CA LYS A 161 -9.15 -19.88 -19.16
C LYS A 161 -10.05 -18.80 -19.77
N ARG A 162 -10.64 -17.97 -18.92
CA ARG A 162 -11.44 -16.83 -19.38
C ARG A 162 -10.54 -15.79 -20.05
N LYS A 163 -11.11 -15.10 -21.04
CA LYS A 163 -10.42 -14.01 -21.74
C LYS A 163 -10.60 -12.66 -21.05
N ASP A 164 -11.63 -12.54 -20.24
CA ASP A 164 -12.03 -11.36 -19.47
C ASP A 164 -12.26 -11.76 -17.99
N LEU A 165 -12.02 -10.81 -17.09
CA LEU A 165 -12.28 -10.99 -15.66
C LEU A 165 -13.71 -10.59 -15.32
N SER A 166 -14.29 -11.29 -14.33
CA SER A 166 -15.53 -10.86 -13.69
C SER A 166 -15.36 -9.51 -13.00
N LYS A 167 -16.25 -8.57 -13.33
CA LYS A 167 -16.35 -7.30 -12.62
C LYS A 167 -16.65 -7.55 -11.12
N PRO A 168 -15.97 -6.86 -10.19
CA PRO A 168 -16.35 -6.84 -8.78
C PRO A 168 -17.85 -6.58 -8.60
N LYS A 169 -18.47 -7.20 -7.59
CA LYS A 169 -19.88 -6.97 -7.28
C LYS A 169 -20.03 -5.88 -6.21
N TYR A 170 -20.93 -4.94 -6.48
CA TYR A 170 -21.26 -3.85 -5.56
C TYR A 170 -21.86 -4.41 -4.26
N PRO A 171 -21.25 -4.16 -3.08
CA PRO A 171 -21.69 -4.72 -1.82
C PRO A 171 -22.80 -3.88 -1.16
N PHE A 172 -23.18 -4.25 0.07
CA PHE A 172 -24.10 -3.47 0.90
C PHE A 172 -23.45 -2.15 1.38
N LYS A 173 -24.27 -1.23 1.92
CA LYS A 173 -23.93 0.20 2.11
C LYS A 173 -23.11 0.52 3.38
N SER A 174 -22.31 -0.40 3.92
CA SER A 174 -21.39 -0.01 5.01
C SER A 174 -20.14 0.68 4.44
N LEU A 175 -19.54 1.60 5.20
CA LEU A 175 -18.34 2.32 4.78
C LEU A 175 -17.19 1.34 4.44
N TYR A 176 -16.94 0.38 5.31
CA TYR A 176 -15.89 -0.63 5.14
C TYR A 176 -16.09 -1.49 3.87
N GLU A 177 -17.32 -1.90 3.59
CA GLU A 177 -17.63 -2.68 2.38
C GLU A 177 -17.39 -1.85 1.11
N LEU A 178 -17.75 -0.57 1.11
CA LEU A 178 -17.52 0.32 -0.03
C LEU A 178 -16.04 0.58 -0.25
N GLU A 179 -15.26 0.80 0.81
CA GLU A 179 -13.80 0.94 0.73
C GLU A 179 -13.15 -0.33 0.17
N THR A 180 -13.55 -1.49 0.68
CA THR A 180 -13.10 -2.80 0.18
C THR A 180 -13.48 -3.00 -1.28
N TYR A 181 -14.69 -2.59 -1.68
CA TYR A 181 -15.12 -2.66 -3.08
C TYR A 181 -14.31 -1.74 -4.00
N TYR A 182 -14.01 -0.52 -3.56
CA TYR A 182 -13.12 0.39 -4.28
C TYR A 182 -11.74 -0.25 -4.51
N GLN A 183 -11.18 -0.89 -3.47
CA GLN A 183 -9.93 -1.65 -3.60
C GLN A 183 -10.06 -2.83 -4.56
N LYS A 184 -11.18 -3.55 -4.58
CA LYS A 184 -11.44 -4.63 -5.56
C LYS A 184 -11.50 -4.11 -6.99
N ILE A 185 -12.07 -2.93 -7.24
CA ILE A 185 -12.04 -2.28 -8.57
C ILE A 185 -10.59 -1.94 -8.97
N ASN A 186 -9.79 -1.43 -8.03
CA ASN A 186 -8.37 -1.15 -8.28
C ASN A 186 -7.57 -2.42 -8.60
N LEU A 187 -7.85 -3.50 -7.89
CA LEU A 187 -7.27 -4.80 -8.15
C LEU A 187 -7.68 -5.33 -9.53
N TYR A 188 -8.97 -5.29 -9.87
CA TYR A 188 -9.49 -5.68 -11.18
C TYR A 188 -8.78 -4.95 -12.33
N TYR A 189 -8.66 -3.63 -12.22
CA TYR A 189 -7.95 -2.80 -13.20
C TYR A 189 -6.47 -3.19 -13.30
N SER A 190 -5.79 -3.28 -12.15
CA SER A 190 -4.34 -3.52 -12.11
C SER A 190 -3.98 -4.92 -12.58
N PHE A 191 -4.78 -5.93 -12.23
CA PHE A 191 -4.63 -7.31 -12.67
C PHE A 191 -4.85 -7.42 -14.19
N SER A 192 -5.92 -6.81 -14.71
CA SER A 192 -6.19 -6.77 -16.15
C SER A 192 -5.04 -6.12 -16.92
N LYS A 193 -4.52 -4.98 -16.44
CA LYS A 193 -3.36 -4.31 -17.05
C LYS A 193 -2.09 -5.16 -16.98
N ALA A 194 -1.80 -5.80 -15.85
CA ALA A 194 -0.60 -6.60 -15.66
C ALA A 194 -0.53 -7.80 -16.61
N LEU A 195 -1.66 -8.48 -16.82
CA LEU A 195 -1.76 -9.64 -17.72
C LEU A 195 -2.22 -9.27 -19.13
N LYS A 196 -2.42 -7.98 -19.44
CA LYS A 196 -2.90 -7.47 -20.74
C LYS A 196 -4.23 -8.10 -21.17
N LEU A 197 -5.13 -8.30 -20.22
CA LEU A 197 -6.49 -8.78 -20.48
C LEU A 197 -7.37 -7.64 -20.99
N PRO A 198 -8.34 -7.90 -21.87
CA PRO A 198 -9.38 -6.94 -22.20
C PRO A 198 -10.22 -6.64 -20.96
N PHE A 199 -10.46 -5.35 -20.73
CA PHE A 199 -11.35 -4.87 -19.67
C PHE A 199 -11.98 -3.55 -20.09
N ASP A 200 -13.06 -3.20 -19.42
CA ASP A 200 -13.86 -2.00 -19.69
C ASP A 200 -13.31 -0.81 -18.88
N GLU A 201 -12.50 0.04 -19.54
CA GLU A 201 -11.88 1.20 -18.89
C GLU A 201 -12.92 2.23 -18.43
N GLU A 202 -13.93 2.52 -19.24
CA GLU A 202 -15.00 3.47 -18.91
C GLU A 202 -15.74 3.03 -17.65
N TRP A 203 -16.14 1.76 -17.59
CA TRP A 203 -16.79 1.22 -16.39
C TRP A 203 -15.91 1.33 -15.14
N VAL A 204 -14.60 1.11 -15.24
CA VAL A 204 -13.69 1.25 -14.09
C VAL A 204 -13.71 2.69 -13.56
N TYR A 205 -13.67 3.69 -14.44
CA TYR A 205 -13.68 5.10 -14.02
C TYR A 205 -15.03 5.51 -13.45
N GLU A 206 -16.14 5.16 -14.11
CA GLU A 206 -17.49 5.47 -13.65
C GLU A 206 -17.78 4.81 -12.29
N GLU A 207 -17.46 3.53 -12.15
CA GLU A 207 -17.73 2.79 -10.92
C GLU A 207 -16.87 3.32 -9.76
N ARG A 208 -15.59 3.69 -10.01
CA ARG A 208 -14.75 4.36 -8.99
C ARG A 208 -15.35 5.67 -8.52
N LEU A 209 -15.86 6.50 -9.45
CA LEU A 209 -16.48 7.78 -9.11
C LEU A 209 -17.72 7.56 -8.24
N LYS A 210 -18.63 6.68 -8.69
CA LYS A 210 -19.85 6.32 -7.96
C LYS A 210 -19.55 5.85 -6.53
N VAL A 211 -18.62 4.91 -6.37
CA VAL A 211 -18.25 4.39 -5.04
C VAL A 211 -17.62 5.48 -4.19
N SER A 212 -16.80 6.37 -4.77
CA SER A 212 -16.20 7.50 -4.06
C SER A 212 -17.27 8.48 -3.56
N GLU A 213 -18.29 8.76 -4.36
CA GLU A 213 -19.44 9.58 -3.97
C GLU A 213 -20.24 8.92 -2.84
N ASP A 214 -20.50 7.61 -2.94
CA ASP A 214 -21.23 6.86 -1.91
C ASP A 214 -20.46 6.83 -0.57
N ILE A 215 -19.14 6.62 -0.62
CA ILE A 215 -18.25 6.74 0.55
C ILE A 215 -18.34 8.15 1.14
N ASN A 216 -18.20 9.19 0.31
CA ASN A 216 -18.26 10.58 0.75
C ASN A 216 -19.62 10.93 1.37
N ASN A 217 -20.72 10.44 0.80
CA ASN A 217 -22.07 10.64 1.32
C ASN A 217 -22.27 10.04 2.72
N ILE A 218 -21.60 8.93 3.03
CA ILE A 218 -21.59 8.35 4.37
C ILE A 218 -20.69 9.19 5.29
N LEU A 219 -19.48 9.53 4.85
CA LEU A 219 -18.51 10.30 5.67
C LEU A 219 -19.02 11.69 6.07
N VAL A 220 -19.79 12.36 5.21
CA VAL A 220 -20.39 13.67 5.52
C VAL A 220 -21.49 13.57 6.59
N ARG A 221 -22.04 12.38 6.83
CA ARG A 221 -23.11 12.14 7.82
C ARG A 221 -22.58 11.63 9.17
N ILE A 222 -21.29 11.33 9.27
CA ILE A 222 -20.59 10.91 10.50
C ILE A 222 -20.11 12.14 11.25
#